data_AF-A0A640KAK7-F1
#
_entry.id   AF-A0A640KAK7-F1
#
_cell.length_a   1.000
_cell.length_b   1.000
_cell.length_c   1.000
_cell.angle_alpha   90.00
_cell.angle_beta   90.00
_cell.angle_gamma   90.00
#
_symmetry.space_group_name_H-M   'P 1'
#
loop_
_entity.id
_entity.type
_entity.pdbx_description
1 polymer ?
#
loop_
_entity_poly.entity_id
_entity_poly.type
_entity_poly.pdbx_seq_one_letter_code
_entity_poly.pdbx_strand_id
1 'polypeptide(L)'
;MSGVSSAPLTDAEVRELSTPEIRVNLERCTRLLSQTSLLQRLRDGGEGIRRRHELFTKELDRRHAVEVDTPDASARLTSFTLTEALKRENEVSILSESTHDARDAAREIAQKYKDQRIDVEATVRRMYEGILSEGEIQRTLRSVPPGFFLTYTETCERERQLARDARKAELQRLAAQAARFNAIPQ
;
A
#
# COMPACT_ATOMS: atom_id res chain seq x y z
N MET A 1 7.93 11.42 -33.74
CA MET A 1 7.59 11.24 -32.30
C MET A 1 6.61 12.32 -31.93
N SER A 2 5.33 11.97 -31.89
CA SER A 2 4.22 12.88 -31.66
C SER A 2 4.19 13.29 -30.19
N GLY A 3 4.60 14.53 -29.91
CA GLY A 3 4.42 15.13 -28.59
C GLY A 3 2.93 15.30 -28.35
N VAL A 4 2.41 14.57 -27.36
CA VAL A 4 1.06 14.80 -26.83
C VAL A 4 1.08 16.16 -26.17
N SER A 5 0.77 17.21 -26.94
CA SER A 5 0.49 18.53 -26.40
C SER A 5 -0.83 18.43 -25.67
N SER A 6 -0.78 18.07 -24.37
CA SER A 6 -1.91 18.22 -23.47
C SER A 6 -2.41 19.65 -23.60
N ALA A 7 -3.68 19.81 -23.98
CA ALA A 7 -4.30 21.11 -24.17
C ALA A 7 -4.14 21.96 -22.89
N PRO A 8 -3.94 23.28 -23.01
CA PRO A 8 -3.80 24.13 -21.84
C PRO A 8 -5.11 24.12 -21.05
N LEU A 9 -5.02 23.75 -19.77
CA LEU A 9 -6.13 23.76 -18.81
C LEU A 9 -6.82 25.13 -18.83
N THR A 10 -8.14 25.14 -19.02
CA THR A 10 -8.96 26.34 -19.16
C THR A 10 -9.64 26.73 -17.86
N ASP A 11 -10.09 27.98 -17.74
CA ASP A 11 -10.85 28.47 -16.57
C ASP A 11 -12.14 27.67 -16.34
N ALA A 12 -12.77 27.18 -17.41
CA ALA A 12 -14.00 26.40 -17.32
C ALA A 12 -13.76 25.04 -16.65
N GLU A 13 -12.71 24.32 -17.08
CA GLU A 13 -12.32 23.03 -16.50
C GLU A 13 -11.92 23.19 -15.02
N VAL A 14 -11.25 24.28 -14.65
CA VAL A 14 -10.87 24.55 -13.25
C VAL A 14 -12.11 24.80 -12.37
N ARG A 15 -13.19 25.38 -12.91
CA ARG A 15 -14.45 25.58 -12.18
C ARG A 15 -15.20 24.29 -11.90
N GLU A 16 -15.04 23.28 -12.75
CA GLU A 16 -15.66 21.96 -12.56
C GLU A 16 -15.00 21.15 -11.44
N LEU A 17 -13.74 21.46 -11.10
CA LEU A 17 -13.00 20.78 -10.03
C LEU A 17 -13.57 21.08 -8.64
N SER A 18 -13.50 20.10 -7.75
CA SER A 18 -13.88 20.29 -6.35
C SER A 18 -12.84 21.14 -5.60
N THR A 19 -13.27 21.82 -4.53
CA THR A 19 -12.37 22.62 -3.69
C THR A 19 -11.19 21.83 -3.11
N PRO A 20 -11.33 20.57 -2.63
CA PRO A 20 -10.18 19.79 -2.20
C PRO A 20 -9.23 19.41 -3.35
N GLU A 21 -9.74 19.10 -4.54
CA GLU A 21 -8.90 18.83 -5.72
C GLU A 21 -8.08 20.06 -6.12
N ILE A 22 -8.68 21.26 -6.07
CA ILE A 22 -7.96 22.51 -6.34
C ILE A 22 -6.84 22.73 -5.32
N ARG A 23 -7.08 22.46 -4.02
CA ARG A 23 -6.05 22.56 -2.97
C ARG A 23 -4.88 21.60 -3.20
N VAL A 24 -5.16 20.33 -3.49
CA VAL A 24 -4.13 19.32 -3.78
C VAL A 24 -3.29 19.71 -5.00
N ASN A 25 -3.94 20.19 -6.06
CA ASN A 25 -3.24 20.63 -7.26
C ASN A 25 -2.42 21.91 -7.03
N LEU A 26 -2.90 22.83 -6.20
CA LEU A 26 -2.17 24.03 -5.78
C LEU A 26 -0.91 23.66 -4.98
N GLU A 27 -1.00 22.74 -4.02
CA GLU A 27 0.16 22.23 -3.29
C GLU A 27 1.19 21.59 -4.21
N ARG A 28 0.73 20.77 -5.17
CA ARG A 28 1.60 20.13 -6.16
C ARG A 28 2.34 21.18 -7.00
N CYS A 29 1.63 22.20 -7.45
CA CYS A 29 2.25 23.30 -8.18
C CYS A 29 3.26 24.06 -7.31
N THR A 30 2.93 24.33 -6.05
CA THR A 30 3.83 25.00 -5.09
C THR A 30 5.14 24.22 -4.89
N ARG A 31 5.04 22.90 -4.68
CA ARG A 31 6.22 22.03 -4.55
C ARG A 31 7.08 22.05 -5.82
N LEU A 32 6.46 21.98 -6.99
CA LEU A 32 7.19 22.03 -8.27
C LEU A 32 7.83 23.40 -8.50
N LEU A 33 7.16 24.48 -8.12
CA LEU A 33 7.69 25.85 -8.25
C LEU A 33 8.87 26.10 -7.32
N SER A 34 8.96 25.41 -6.18
CA SER A 34 10.12 25.47 -5.29
C SER A 34 11.40 24.84 -5.87
N GLN A 35 11.28 24.02 -6.92
CA GLN A 35 12.39 23.26 -7.51
C GLN A 35 12.85 23.90 -8.84
N THR A 36 13.52 25.04 -8.75
CA THR A 36 13.96 25.85 -9.91
C THR A 36 14.82 25.08 -10.92
N SER A 37 15.68 24.16 -10.46
CA SER A 37 16.52 23.32 -11.31
C SER A 37 15.72 22.33 -12.18
N LEU A 38 14.56 21.88 -11.71
CA LEU A 38 13.67 21.02 -12.51
C LEU A 38 12.90 21.83 -13.55
N LEU A 39 12.47 23.04 -13.22
CA LEU A 39 11.75 23.92 -14.15
C LEU A 39 12.63 24.33 -15.34
N GLN A 40 13.93 24.58 -15.11
CA GLN A 40 14.89 24.92 -16.16
C GLN A 40 15.11 23.80 -17.19
N ARG A 41 14.82 22.55 -16.81
CA ARG A 41 14.92 21.39 -17.71
C ARG A 41 13.68 21.24 -18.60
N LEU A 42 12.58 21.94 -18.28
CA LEU A 42 11.36 21.91 -19.07
C LEU A 42 11.47 22.83 -20.29
N ARG A 43 10.85 22.43 -21.39
CA ARG A 43 10.87 23.18 -22.66
C ARG A 43 10.26 24.58 -22.55
N ASP A 44 9.31 24.76 -21.64
CA ASP A 44 8.61 26.01 -21.35
C ASP A 44 9.14 26.72 -20.09
N GLY A 45 10.25 26.25 -19.50
CA GLY A 45 10.80 26.82 -18.27
C GLY A 45 9.84 26.78 -17.07
N GLY A 46 8.81 25.92 -17.10
CA GLY A 46 7.79 25.82 -16.06
C GLY A 46 6.63 26.81 -16.17
N GLU A 47 6.49 27.54 -17.29
CA GLU A 47 5.37 28.47 -17.52
C GLU A 47 4.00 27.78 -17.37
N GLY A 48 3.83 26.56 -17.88
CA GLY A 48 2.57 25.83 -17.73
C GLY A 48 2.21 25.54 -16.26
N ILE A 49 3.21 25.37 -15.38
CA ILE A 49 3.00 25.15 -13.94
C ILE A 49 2.60 26.47 -13.26
N ARG A 50 3.28 27.58 -13.59
CA ARG A 50 2.94 28.91 -13.08
C ARG A 50 1.52 29.31 -13.46
N ARG A 51 1.13 29.11 -14.72
CA ARG A 51 -0.22 29.40 -15.20
C ARG A 51 -1.29 28.59 -14.45
N ARG A 52 -1.09 27.28 -14.28
CA ARG A 52 -2.03 26.44 -13.51
C ARG A 52 -2.12 26.86 -12.05
N HIS A 53 -0.99 27.19 -11.42
CA HIS A 53 -0.95 27.69 -10.05
C HIS A 53 -1.81 28.96 -9.90
N GLU A 54 -1.67 29.92 -10.83
CA GLU A 54 -2.45 31.14 -10.84
C GLU A 54 -3.95 30.87 -11.01
N LEU A 55 -4.32 29.97 -11.91
CA LEU A 55 -5.72 29.57 -12.12
C LEU A 55 -6.34 28.95 -10.85
N PHE A 56 -5.65 28.03 -10.21
CA PHE A 56 -6.11 27.41 -8.96
C PHE A 56 -6.22 28.41 -7.81
N THR A 57 -5.29 29.37 -7.73
CA THR A 57 -5.31 30.43 -6.72
C THR A 57 -6.52 31.34 -6.92
N LYS A 58 -6.72 31.84 -8.15
CA LYS A 58 -7.86 32.72 -8.50
C LYS A 58 -9.21 32.04 -8.24
N GLU A 59 -9.34 30.76 -8.55
CA GLU A 59 -10.59 30.04 -8.32
C GLU A 59 -10.84 29.79 -6.81
N LEU A 60 -9.80 29.52 -6.02
CA LEU A 60 -9.94 29.45 -4.55
C LEU A 60 -10.37 30.80 -3.96
N ASP A 61 -9.73 31.89 -4.37
CA ASP A 61 -10.08 33.24 -3.91
C ASP A 61 -11.52 33.60 -4.30
N ARG A 62 -11.94 33.24 -5.52
CA ARG A 62 -13.33 33.42 -5.98
C ARG A 62 -14.32 32.65 -5.12
N ARG A 63 -14.03 31.38 -4.77
CA ARG A 63 -14.90 30.57 -3.90
C ARG A 63 -14.98 31.15 -2.50
N HIS A 64 -13.86 31.60 -1.95
CA HIS A 64 -13.81 32.26 -0.65
C HIS A 64 -14.60 33.58 -0.63
N ALA A 65 -14.52 34.40 -1.69
CA ALA A 65 -15.32 35.62 -1.79
C ALA A 65 -16.83 35.34 -1.84
N VAL A 66 -17.25 34.31 -2.59
CA VAL A 66 -18.67 33.92 -2.69
C VAL A 66 -19.22 33.35 -1.38
N GLU A 67 -18.40 32.61 -0.61
CA GLU A 67 -18.79 32.10 0.71
C GLU A 67 -19.02 33.20 1.75
N VAL A 68 -18.29 34.32 1.65
CA VAL A 68 -18.37 35.43 2.61
C VAL A 68 -19.58 36.34 2.36
N ASP A 69 -20.06 36.46 1.11
CA ASP A 69 -21.13 37.39 0.72
C ASP A 69 -22.57 36.82 0.75
N THR A 70 -22.76 35.54 1.12
CA THR A 70 -24.09 34.89 1.03
C THR A 70 -24.75 34.67 2.41
N PRO A 71 -25.74 35.48 2.84
CA PRO A 71 -26.47 35.28 4.10
C PRO A 71 -27.48 34.11 4.08
N ASP A 72 -27.65 33.44 2.94
CA ASP A 72 -28.53 32.26 2.75
C ASP A 72 -27.73 30.94 2.76
N ALA A 73 -26.64 30.92 3.53
CA ALA A 73 -25.68 29.82 3.58
C ALA A 73 -26.31 28.50 4.09
N SER A 74 -27.35 28.56 4.93
CA SER A 74 -27.89 27.37 5.61
C SER A 74 -28.60 26.38 4.68
N ALA A 75 -29.33 26.84 3.66
CA ALA A 75 -30.08 25.95 2.75
C ALA A 75 -29.18 25.35 1.63
N ARG A 76 -28.12 26.07 1.25
CA ARG A 76 -27.10 25.57 0.33
C ARG A 76 -26.09 24.68 1.04
N LEU A 77 -25.75 24.97 2.30
CA LEU A 77 -24.95 24.08 3.15
C LEU A 77 -25.62 22.73 3.30
N THR A 78 -26.92 22.65 3.60
CA THR A 78 -27.62 21.36 3.70
C THR A 78 -27.62 20.57 2.39
N SER A 79 -27.76 21.25 1.25
CA SER A 79 -27.75 20.62 -0.08
C SER A 79 -26.34 20.17 -0.50
N PHE A 80 -25.33 20.97 -0.19
CA PHE A 80 -23.92 20.68 -0.43
C PHE A 80 -23.43 19.56 0.51
N THR A 81 -23.80 19.58 1.79
CA THR A 81 -23.49 18.51 2.74
C THR A 81 -24.20 17.22 2.39
N LEU A 82 -25.43 17.27 1.84
CA LEU A 82 -26.13 16.08 1.38
C LEU A 82 -25.46 15.48 0.14
N THR A 83 -25.06 16.32 -0.83
CA THR A 83 -24.33 15.84 -2.02
C THR A 83 -22.92 15.37 -1.68
N GLU A 84 -22.24 15.99 -0.72
CA GLU A 84 -20.93 15.55 -0.22
C GLU A 84 -21.05 14.26 0.61
N ALA A 85 -22.11 14.10 1.40
CA ALA A 85 -22.39 12.87 2.13
C ALA A 85 -22.72 11.70 1.20
N LEU A 86 -23.56 11.93 0.19
CA LEU A 86 -23.88 10.92 -0.83
C LEU A 86 -22.66 10.56 -1.69
N LYS A 87 -21.78 11.53 -1.99
CA LYS A 87 -20.51 11.26 -2.66
C LYS A 87 -19.55 10.47 -1.77
N ARG A 88 -19.45 10.79 -0.48
CA ARG A 88 -18.66 10.00 0.48
C ARG A 88 -19.18 8.57 0.62
N GLU A 89 -20.50 8.36 0.70
CA GLU A 89 -21.07 7.01 0.73
C GLU A 89 -20.80 6.22 -0.56
N ASN A 90 -20.88 6.89 -1.71
CA ASN A 90 -20.57 6.27 -2.99
C ASN A 90 -19.08 5.93 -3.11
N GLU A 91 -18.18 6.84 -2.70
CA GLU A 91 -16.73 6.59 -2.64
C GLU A 91 -16.39 5.45 -1.67
N VAL A 92 -17.00 5.41 -0.49
CA VAL A 92 -16.84 4.31 0.47
C VAL A 92 -17.35 2.99 -0.10
N SER A 93 -18.45 3.01 -0.85
CA SER A 93 -18.99 1.81 -1.50
C SER A 93 -18.05 1.30 -2.59
N ILE A 94 -17.58 2.18 -3.49
CA ILE A 94 -16.59 1.84 -4.54
C ILE A 94 -15.28 1.34 -3.93
N LEU A 95 -14.80 1.98 -2.86
CA LEU A 95 -13.61 1.52 -2.14
C LEU A 95 -13.85 0.15 -1.50
N SER A 96 -15.00 -0.08 -0.89
CA SER A 96 -15.33 -1.37 -0.27
C SER A 96 -15.42 -2.51 -1.30
N GLU A 97 -16.02 -2.27 -2.46
CA GLU A 97 -16.08 -3.22 -3.57
C GLU A 97 -14.67 -3.52 -4.12
N SER A 98 -13.85 -2.49 -4.35
CA SER A 98 -12.47 -2.66 -4.80
C SER A 98 -11.58 -3.41 -3.79
N THR A 99 -11.85 -3.25 -2.49
CA THR A 99 -11.13 -4.00 -1.44
C THR A 99 -11.59 -5.45 -1.33
N HIS A 100 -12.84 -5.74 -1.69
CA HIS A 100 -13.34 -7.11 -1.72
C HIS A 100 -12.63 -7.90 -2.82
N ASP A 101 -12.55 -7.33 -4.02
CA ASP A 101 -11.84 -7.91 -5.16
C ASP A 101 -10.35 -8.10 -4.87
N ALA A 102 -9.70 -7.12 -4.22
CA ALA A 102 -8.30 -7.22 -3.83
C ALA A 102 -8.05 -8.32 -2.79
N ARG A 103 -8.97 -8.52 -1.84
CA ARG A 103 -8.86 -9.53 -0.80
C ARG A 103 -9.06 -10.94 -1.36
N ASP A 104 -9.99 -11.09 -2.30
CA ASP A 104 -10.23 -12.37 -2.96
C ASP A 104 -9.12 -12.73 -3.93
N ALA A 105 -8.57 -11.76 -4.68
CA ALA A 105 -7.37 -11.94 -5.48
C ALA A 105 -6.16 -12.34 -4.63
N ALA A 106 -5.96 -11.69 -3.47
CA ALA A 106 -4.89 -12.07 -2.54
C ALA A 106 -5.08 -13.49 -1.99
N ARG A 107 -6.33 -13.91 -1.70
CA ARG A 107 -6.64 -15.27 -1.25
C ARG A 107 -6.38 -16.29 -2.36
N GLU A 108 -6.74 -15.98 -3.59
CA GLU A 108 -6.50 -16.85 -4.75
C GLU A 108 -4.99 -17.04 -5.00
N ILE A 109 -4.22 -15.95 -4.99
CA ILE A 109 -2.76 -15.97 -5.13
C ILE A 109 -2.13 -16.78 -4.00
N ALA A 110 -2.55 -16.55 -2.75
CA ALA A 110 -2.06 -17.33 -1.61
C ALA A 110 -2.35 -18.82 -1.79
N GLN A 111 -3.57 -19.18 -2.22
CA GLN A 111 -3.94 -20.58 -2.44
C GLN A 111 -3.14 -21.23 -3.58
N LYS A 112 -2.86 -20.49 -4.65
CA LYS A 112 -2.13 -20.96 -5.82
C LYS A 112 -0.67 -21.26 -5.50
N TYR A 113 -0.04 -20.46 -4.65
CA TYR A 113 1.40 -20.54 -4.38
C TYR A 113 1.75 -21.05 -2.98
N LYS A 114 0.79 -21.47 -2.18
CA LYS A 114 0.99 -21.94 -0.78
C LYS A 114 2.04 -23.05 -0.63
N ASP A 115 2.16 -23.92 -1.63
CA ASP A 115 3.08 -25.06 -1.63
C ASP A 115 4.16 -24.94 -2.72
N GLN A 116 4.32 -23.75 -3.32
CA GLN A 116 5.39 -23.51 -4.26
C GLN A 116 6.73 -23.41 -3.51
N ARG A 117 7.68 -24.28 -3.85
CA ARG A 117 9.04 -24.21 -3.32
C ARG A 117 9.84 -23.08 -3.96
N ILE A 118 10.58 -22.37 -3.12
CA ILE A 118 11.49 -21.32 -3.57
C ILE A 118 12.79 -21.97 -4.04
N ASP A 119 13.15 -21.74 -5.29
CA ASP A 119 14.48 -22.07 -5.80
C ASP A 119 15.48 -21.03 -5.31
N VAL A 120 16.18 -21.40 -4.24
CA VAL A 120 17.17 -20.54 -3.55
C VAL A 120 18.34 -20.21 -4.48
N GLU A 121 18.76 -21.17 -5.30
CA GLU A 121 19.88 -20.98 -6.21
C GLU A 121 19.53 -20.00 -7.32
N ALA A 122 18.38 -20.19 -7.98
CA ALA A 122 17.90 -19.23 -8.97
C ALA A 122 17.70 -17.83 -8.37
N THR A 123 17.20 -17.75 -7.13
CA THR A 123 16.98 -16.48 -6.44
C THR A 123 18.29 -15.76 -6.15
N VAL A 124 19.30 -16.46 -5.62
CA VAL A 124 20.63 -15.90 -5.34
C VAL A 124 21.31 -15.48 -6.63
N ARG A 125 21.31 -16.31 -7.67
CA ARG A 125 21.90 -15.99 -8.98
C ARG A 125 21.28 -14.73 -9.60
N ARG A 126 19.95 -14.62 -9.53
CA ARG A 126 19.22 -13.45 -10.02
C ARG A 126 19.51 -12.20 -9.18
N MET A 127 19.57 -12.31 -7.86
CA MET A 127 19.75 -11.16 -6.98
C MET A 127 21.14 -10.53 -7.11
N TYR A 128 22.16 -11.35 -7.38
CA TYR A 128 23.54 -10.88 -7.48
C TYR A 128 24.02 -10.65 -8.92
N GLU A 129 23.23 -10.94 -9.97
CA GLU A 129 23.51 -10.63 -11.39
C GLU A 129 24.98 -10.78 -11.86
N GLY A 130 25.73 -11.74 -11.31
CA GLY A 130 27.14 -11.97 -11.64
C GLY A 130 28.17 -11.14 -10.84
N ILE A 131 27.76 -10.37 -9.84
CA ILE A 131 28.63 -9.67 -8.88
C ILE A 131 29.41 -10.67 -8.02
N LEU A 132 28.78 -11.78 -7.64
CA LEU A 132 29.39 -12.84 -6.84
C LEU A 132 30.00 -13.91 -7.74
N SER A 133 31.17 -14.41 -7.33
CA SER A 133 31.79 -15.58 -7.95
C SER A 133 30.98 -16.86 -7.64
N GLU A 134 31.09 -17.89 -8.50
CA GLU A 134 30.39 -19.17 -8.29
C GLU A 134 30.73 -19.80 -6.92
N GLY A 135 31.97 -19.63 -6.44
CA GLY A 135 32.37 -20.09 -5.11
C GLY A 135 31.63 -19.40 -3.96
N GLU A 136 31.30 -18.12 -4.11
CA GLU A 136 30.52 -17.35 -3.12
C GLU A 136 29.03 -17.71 -3.15
N ILE A 137 28.50 -17.97 -4.34
CA ILE A 137 27.14 -18.47 -4.52
C ILE A 137 27.00 -19.83 -3.81
N GLN A 138 27.92 -20.76 -4.04
CA GLN A 138 27.90 -22.07 -3.39
C GLN A 138 28.10 -21.99 -1.86
N ARG A 139 28.91 -21.04 -1.36
CA ARG A 139 29.01 -20.78 0.09
C ARG A 139 27.66 -20.32 0.67
N THR A 140 26.99 -19.42 -0.03
CA THR A 140 25.68 -18.91 0.39
C THR A 140 24.65 -20.04 0.42
N LEU A 141 24.59 -20.88 -0.61
CA LEU A 141 23.66 -22.01 -0.65
C LEU A 141 23.88 -23.01 0.47
N ARG A 142 25.13 -23.31 0.82
CA ARG A 142 25.46 -24.20 1.95
C ARG A 142 25.12 -23.60 3.32
N SER A 143 25.09 -22.27 3.42
CA SER A 143 24.72 -21.61 4.68
C SER A 143 23.24 -21.72 5.01
N VAL A 144 22.39 -21.96 4.00
CA VAL A 144 20.95 -22.10 4.18
C VAL A 144 20.64 -23.49 4.73
N PRO A 145 20.05 -23.62 5.93
CA PRO A 145 19.69 -24.92 6.48
C PRO A 145 18.73 -25.69 5.55
N PRO A 146 18.87 -27.02 5.44
CA PRO A 146 17.91 -27.83 4.71
C PRO A 146 16.52 -27.68 5.34
N GLY A 147 15.52 -27.33 4.53
CA GLY A 147 14.15 -27.08 4.99
C GLY A 147 13.95 -25.72 5.66
N PHE A 148 14.81 -24.73 5.43
CA PHE A 148 14.57 -23.35 5.86
C PHE A 148 13.31 -22.76 5.20
N PHE A 149 13.13 -23.01 3.90
CA PHE A 149 11.93 -22.65 3.16
C PHE A 149 10.96 -23.83 3.15
N LEU A 150 10.11 -23.90 4.17
CA LEU A 150 9.03 -24.87 4.24
C LEU A 150 7.83 -24.38 3.42
N THR A 151 7.13 -25.33 2.80
CA THR A 151 5.79 -25.05 2.25
C THR A 151 4.78 -24.82 3.37
N TYR A 152 3.59 -24.31 3.02
CA TYR A 152 2.49 -24.18 3.98
C TYR A 152 2.15 -25.53 4.62
N THR A 153 2.02 -26.57 3.80
CA THR A 153 1.75 -27.95 4.27
C THR A 153 2.82 -28.46 5.22
N GLU A 154 4.10 -28.34 4.85
CA GLU A 154 5.24 -28.76 5.68
C GLU A 154 5.29 -27.98 7.00
N THR A 155 4.96 -26.69 6.97
CA THR A 155 4.88 -25.85 8.17
C THR A 155 3.79 -26.36 9.11
N CYS A 156 2.58 -26.61 8.60
CA CYS A 156 1.48 -27.18 9.39
C CYS A 156 1.82 -28.55 9.95
N GLU A 157 2.50 -29.41 9.19
CA GLU A 157 2.92 -30.74 9.67
C GLU A 157 3.96 -30.63 10.79
N ARG A 158 4.95 -29.74 10.62
CA ARG A 158 5.97 -29.48 11.63
C ARG A 158 5.35 -28.94 12.92
N GLU A 159 4.41 -28.00 12.84
CA GLU A 159 3.70 -27.48 13.99
C GLU A 159 2.88 -28.56 14.72
N ARG A 160 2.15 -29.40 13.97
CA ARG A 160 1.43 -30.54 14.55
C ARG A 160 2.37 -31.49 15.25
N GLN A 161 3.54 -31.76 14.67
CA GLN A 161 4.53 -32.64 15.27
C GLN A 161 5.08 -32.05 16.56
N LEU A 162 5.46 -30.76 16.56
CA LEU A 162 5.90 -30.06 17.77
C LEU A 162 4.84 -30.08 18.88
N ALA A 163 3.57 -29.88 18.54
CA ALA A 163 2.47 -29.95 19.50
C ALA A 163 2.31 -31.35 20.11
N ARG A 164 2.44 -32.41 19.29
CA ARG A 164 2.41 -33.81 19.78
C ARG A 164 3.58 -34.10 20.71
N ASP A 165 4.78 -33.64 20.35
CA ASP A 165 5.99 -33.86 21.13
C ASP A 165 5.93 -33.10 22.46
N ALA A 166 5.44 -31.86 22.47
CA ALA A 166 5.20 -31.09 23.68
C ALA A 166 4.20 -31.79 24.61
N ARG A 167 3.07 -32.26 24.07
CA ARG A 167 2.07 -33.02 24.84
C ARG A 167 2.67 -34.29 25.43
N LYS A 168 3.48 -35.02 24.66
CA LYS A 168 4.14 -36.24 25.13
C LYS A 168 5.12 -35.94 26.28
N ALA A 169 5.92 -34.88 26.14
CA ALA A 169 6.85 -34.46 27.19
C ALA A 169 6.13 -34.03 28.47
N GLU A 170 5.00 -33.32 28.36
CA GLU A 170 4.18 -32.93 29.50
C GLU A 170 3.56 -34.14 30.21
N LEU A 171 2.99 -35.09 29.45
CA LEU A 171 2.46 -36.33 30.02
C LEU A 171 3.53 -37.15 30.74
N GLN A 172 4.74 -37.23 30.18
CA GLN A 172 5.87 -37.90 30.83
C GLN A 172 6.27 -37.19 32.14
N ARG A 173 6.30 -35.86 32.14
CA ARG A 173 6.59 -35.06 33.34
C ARG A 173 5.53 -35.29 34.42
N LEU A 174 4.25 -35.28 34.06
CA LEU A 174 3.15 -35.53 35.00
C LEU A 174 3.19 -36.97 35.54
N ALA A 175 3.46 -37.96 34.69
CA ALA A 175 3.62 -39.35 35.11
C ALA A 175 4.79 -39.51 36.10
N ALA A 176 5.92 -38.86 35.83
CA ALA A 176 7.07 -38.87 36.74
C ALA A 176 6.77 -38.18 38.08
N GLN A 177 5.99 -37.10 38.08
CA GLN A 177 5.54 -36.44 39.31
C GLN A 177 4.59 -37.34 40.12
N ALA A 178 3.59 -37.94 39.47
CA ALA A 178 2.66 -38.86 40.12
C ALA A 178 3.37 -40.08 40.73
N ALA A 179 4.34 -40.66 40.02
CA ALA A 179 5.16 -41.76 40.53
C ALA A 179 5.97 -41.36 41.78
N ARG A 180 6.49 -40.13 41.82
CA ARG A 180 7.20 -39.60 43.00
C ARG A 180 6.28 -39.41 44.21
N PHE A 181 5.06 -38.90 44.01
CA PHE A 181 4.09 -38.76 45.10
C PHE A 181 3.62 -40.10 45.65
N ASN A 182 3.45 -41.12 44.79
CA ASN A 182 3.07 -42.47 45.22
C ASN A 182 4.20 -43.26 45.89
N ALA A 183 5.45 -42.83 45.77
CA ALA A 183 6.62 -43.50 46.34
C ALA A 183 7.00 -42.99 47.74
N ILE A 184 6.29 -41.99 48.28
CA ILE A 184 6.43 -41.52 49.66
C ILE A 184 5.51 -42.40 50.53
N PRO A 185 6.05 -43.30 51.39
CA PRO A 185 5.21 -44.08 52.30
C PRO A 185 4.61 -43.15 53.35
N GLN A 186 3.33 -43.38 53.69
CA GLN A 186 2.70 -42.78 54.87
C GLN A 186 3.28 -43.35 56.16
#